data_AF-A0A8S3TWF3-F1
#
_entry.id   AF-A0A8S3TWF3-F1
#
_cell.length_a   1.000
_cell.length_b   1.000
_cell.length_c   1.000
_cell.angle_alpha   90.00
_cell.angle_beta   90.00
_cell.angle_gamma   90.00
#
_symmetry.space_group_name_H-M   'P 1'
#
loop_
_entity.id
_entity.type
_entity.pdbx_description
1 polymer ?
#
loop_
_entity_poly.entity_id
_entity_poly.type
_entity_poly.pdbx_seq_one_letter_code
_entity_poly.pdbx_strand_id
1 'polypeptide(L)'
;MACCQGCKKAVTKISKGTKRSEGISWSVQLGDKVEPIATHINWAVRNCEQNSLKLKESLDNIVNHYCDNHENCHHSSRCRFDSNYEPSRTVLTNLKARKMLEIAIKSSTIYKYPQDYILAKDTFYVESFNNVVNIFQDKRICFGDDQYKLRSNLAVCHWNENVDRGFTSVWKSRNPNAPASQKGKKIYKKLTYNYRINIWNRYISSFY
;
A
#
# COMPACT_ATOMS: atom_id res chain seq x y z
N MET A 1 1.72 2.01 6.90
CA MET A 1 1.04 0.90 6.19
C MET A 1 0.20 0.02 7.15
N ALA A 2 -0.51 0.60 8.13
CA ALA A 2 -1.05 -0.17 9.26
C ALA A 2 -2.44 -0.79 9.03
N CYS A 3 -3.35 -0.04 8.39
CA CYS A 3 -4.80 -0.32 8.42
C CYS A 3 -5.17 -1.72 7.91
N CYS A 4 -4.63 -2.13 6.75
CA CYS A 4 -4.98 -3.41 6.14
C CYS A 4 -4.43 -4.65 6.88
N GLN A 5 -3.53 -4.49 7.86
CA GLN A 5 -2.80 -5.60 8.48
C GLN A 5 -3.72 -6.54 9.29
N GLY A 6 -4.80 -6.02 9.88
CA GLY A 6 -5.82 -6.84 10.55
C GLY A 6 -6.56 -7.76 9.57
N CYS A 7 -7.09 -7.19 8.48
CA CYS A 7 -7.76 -7.96 7.44
C CYS A 7 -6.81 -8.92 6.73
N LYS A 8 -5.56 -8.51 6.46
CA LYS A 8 -4.53 -9.37 5.86
C LYS A 8 -4.25 -10.62 6.73
N LYS A 9 -4.17 -10.46 8.05
CA LYS A 9 -4.06 -11.59 9.00
C LYS A 9 -5.29 -12.51 8.94
N ALA A 10 -6.51 -11.95 8.89
CA ALA A 10 -7.74 -12.74 8.77
C ALA A 10 -7.80 -13.55 7.47
N VAL A 11 -7.55 -12.91 6.33
CA VAL A 11 -7.51 -13.55 5.00
C VAL A 11 -6.38 -14.60 4.92
N THR A 12 -5.25 -14.39 5.61
CA THR A 12 -4.16 -15.39 5.67
C THR A 12 -4.57 -16.67 6.41
N LYS A 13 -5.46 -16.60 7.40
CA LYS A 13 -5.96 -17.80 8.11
C LYS A 13 -6.86 -18.67 7.25
N ILE A 14 -7.65 -18.07 6.36
CA ILE A 14 -8.60 -18.78 5.48
C ILE A 14 -7.98 -19.19 4.13
N SER A 15 -6.74 -18.80 3.84
CA SER A 15 -6.05 -19.11 2.59
C SER A 15 -5.04 -20.26 2.69
N LYS A 16 -4.76 -20.76 3.89
CA LYS A 16 -3.78 -21.85 4.14
C LYS A 16 -4.22 -22.73 5.31
N GLY A 17 -4.02 -24.04 5.19
CA GLY A 17 -4.29 -25.00 6.26
C GLY A 17 -3.96 -26.44 5.85
N THR A 18 -4.45 -27.41 6.62
CA THR A 18 -4.28 -28.84 6.31
C THR A 18 -5.38 -29.35 5.37
N LYS A 19 -5.11 -30.37 4.56
CA LYS A 19 -6.12 -30.94 3.64
C LYS A 19 -7.39 -31.43 4.37
N ARG A 20 -7.26 -31.89 5.64
CA ARG A 20 -8.40 -32.29 6.50
C ARG A 20 -9.31 -31.12 6.91
N SER A 21 -8.80 -29.89 6.93
CA SER A 21 -9.55 -28.68 7.33
C SER A 21 -10.02 -27.82 6.15
N GLU A 22 -9.80 -28.29 4.91
CA GLU A 22 -10.24 -27.60 3.70
C GLU A 22 -11.77 -27.60 3.59
N GLY A 23 -12.34 -26.46 3.21
CA GLY A 23 -13.80 -26.27 3.19
C GLY A 23 -14.44 -26.16 4.58
N ILE A 24 -13.64 -26.15 5.66
CA ILE A 24 -14.07 -25.93 7.05
C ILE A 24 -13.49 -24.63 7.60
N SER A 25 -12.15 -24.50 7.63
CA SER A 25 -11.46 -23.32 8.17
C SER A 25 -10.66 -22.53 7.14
N TRP A 26 -10.42 -23.10 5.96
CA TRP A 26 -9.68 -22.48 4.85
C TRP A 26 -10.14 -23.07 3.50
N SER A 27 -9.71 -22.48 2.38
CA SER A 27 -9.96 -23.01 1.03
C SER A 27 -8.79 -22.74 0.09
N VAL A 28 -8.46 -23.70 -0.78
CA VAL A 28 -7.48 -23.49 -1.86
C VAL A 28 -7.83 -22.30 -2.77
N GLN A 29 -9.13 -22.03 -3.00
CA GLN A 29 -9.58 -20.90 -3.81
C GLN A 29 -9.29 -19.52 -3.18
N LEU A 30 -8.79 -19.46 -1.94
CA LEU A 30 -8.38 -18.22 -1.26
C LEU A 30 -6.84 -18.05 -1.21
N GLY A 31 -6.08 -19.07 -1.61
CA GLY A 31 -4.61 -19.14 -1.51
C GLY A 31 -3.87 -17.96 -2.15
N ASP A 32 -4.36 -17.48 -3.29
CA ASP A 32 -3.73 -16.42 -4.11
C ASP A 32 -4.22 -14.99 -3.80
N LYS A 33 -5.19 -14.82 -2.88
CA LYS A 33 -5.92 -13.55 -2.69
C LYS A 33 -5.40 -12.65 -1.59
N VAL A 34 -4.51 -13.13 -0.71
CA VAL A 34 -4.02 -12.39 0.47
C VAL A 34 -3.45 -11.00 0.12
N GLU A 35 -2.50 -10.93 -0.81
CA GLU A 35 -1.87 -9.66 -1.22
C GLU A 35 -2.76 -8.82 -2.17
N PRO A 36 -3.49 -9.40 -3.14
CA PRO A 36 -4.52 -8.68 -3.90
C PRO A 36 -5.57 -8.00 -3.02
N ILE A 37 -6.15 -8.68 -2.03
CA ILE A 37 -7.15 -8.11 -1.11
C ILE A 37 -6.54 -6.97 -0.29
N ALA A 38 -5.35 -7.16 0.29
CA ALA A 38 -4.67 -6.10 1.04
C ALA A 38 -4.36 -4.88 0.16
N THR A 39 -4.09 -5.08 -1.14
CA THR A 39 -3.89 -4.00 -2.12
C THR A 39 -5.22 -3.30 -2.44
N HIS A 40 -6.30 -4.05 -2.67
CA HIS A 40 -7.62 -3.49 -2.98
C HIS A 40 -8.21 -2.71 -1.79
N ILE A 41 -8.04 -3.19 -0.55
CA ILE A 41 -8.39 -2.44 0.67
C ILE A 41 -7.66 -1.08 0.72
N ASN A 42 -6.35 -1.07 0.46
CA ASN A 42 -5.57 0.16 0.43
C ASN A 42 -5.97 1.09 -0.74
N TRP A 43 -6.50 0.56 -1.85
CA TRP A 43 -7.09 1.35 -2.93
C TRP A 43 -8.46 1.92 -2.54
N ALA A 44 -9.34 1.12 -1.93
CA ALA A 44 -10.66 1.53 -1.47
C ALA A 44 -10.58 2.68 -0.45
N VAL A 45 -9.66 2.59 0.51
CA VAL A 45 -9.40 3.67 1.48
C VAL A 45 -8.97 4.97 0.79
N ARG A 46 -8.12 4.91 -0.25
CA ARG A 46 -7.69 6.10 -1.01
C ARG A 46 -8.79 6.72 -1.86
N ASN A 47 -9.71 5.92 -2.38
CA ASN A 47 -10.75 6.34 -3.35
C ASN A 47 -12.15 6.41 -2.72
N CYS A 48 -12.26 6.39 -1.39
CA CYS A 48 -13.54 6.53 -0.70
C CYS A 48 -14.05 7.98 -0.63
N GLU A 49 -13.26 8.98 -1.06
CA GLU A 49 -13.61 10.42 -1.03
C GLU A 49 -14.06 10.91 0.36
N GLN A 50 -13.46 10.35 1.42
CA GLN A 50 -13.83 10.57 2.82
C GLN A 50 -15.24 10.06 3.21
N ASN A 51 -15.89 9.27 2.36
CA ASN A 51 -17.22 8.70 2.61
C ASN A 51 -17.12 7.24 3.11
N SER A 52 -17.61 6.99 4.33
CA SER A 52 -17.58 5.68 4.98
C SER A 52 -18.52 4.63 4.38
N LEU A 53 -19.58 5.05 3.68
CA LEU A 53 -20.47 4.15 2.93
C LEU A 53 -19.76 3.66 1.66
N LYS A 54 -19.20 4.58 0.88
CA LYS A 54 -18.39 4.28 -0.32
C LYS A 54 -17.19 3.37 0.00
N LEU A 55 -16.59 3.52 1.18
CA LEU A 55 -15.58 2.58 1.69
C LEU A 55 -16.16 1.18 1.94
N LYS A 56 -17.30 1.05 2.63
CA LYS A 56 -17.96 -0.24 2.87
C LYS A 56 -18.39 -0.94 1.58
N GLU A 57 -19.02 -0.21 0.66
CA GLU A 57 -19.42 -0.71 -0.67
C GLU A 57 -18.22 -1.25 -1.46
N SER A 58 -17.10 -0.52 -1.45
CA SER A 58 -15.84 -0.96 -2.05
C SER A 58 -15.27 -2.21 -1.41
N LEU A 59 -15.45 -2.40 -0.09
CA LEU A 59 -15.01 -3.59 0.65
C LEU A 59 -15.92 -4.80 0.40
N ASP A 60 -17.24 -4.61 0.33
CA ASP A 60 -18.19 -5.68 0.00
C ASP A 60 -18.03 -6.16 -1.45
N ASN A 61 -17.74 -5.23 -2.38
CA ASN A 61 -17.45 -5.56 -3.78
C ASN A 61 -16.19 -6.42 -3.97
N ILE A 62 -15.27 -6.50 -2.99
CA ILE A 62 -14.13 -7.45 -3.04
C ILE A 62 -14.62 -8.88 -3.24
N VAL A 63 -15.72 -9.27 -2.58
CA VAL A 63 -16.27 -10.63 -2.66
C VAL A 63 -16.85 -10.88 -4.06
N ASN A 64 -17.64 -9.94 -4.57
CA ASN A 64 -18.29 -10.04 -5.87
C ASN A 64 -17.27 -10.10 -7.02
N HIS A 65 -16.23 -9.27 -6.98
CA HIS A 65 -15.14 -9.27 -7.96
C HIS A 65 -14.43 -10.63 -8.07
N TYR A 66 -14.24 -11.35 -6.96
CA TYR A 66 -13.66 -12.70 -7.01
C TYR A 66 -14.67 -13.81 -7.34
N CYS A 67 -15.98 -13.53 -7.33
CA CYS A 67 -17.04 -14.39 -7.86
C CYS A 67 -17.40 -14.04 -9.31
N ASP A 68 -16.50 -13.38 -10.05
CA ASP A 68 -16.63 -12.99 -11.47
C ASP A 68 -17.75 -11.97 -11.78
N ASN A 69 -18.40 -11.40 -10.77
CA ASN A 69 -19.29 -10.26 -10.95
C ASN A 69 -18.46 -8.97 -10.97
N HIS A 70 -18.59 -8.19 -12.03
CA HIS A 70 -17.86 -6.93 -12.23
C HIS A 70 -18.78 -5.70 -12.38
N GLU A 71 -20.06 -5.82 -11.98
CA GLU A 71 -21.06 -4.76 -12.09
C GLU A 71 -20.70 -3.52 -11.26
N ASN A 72 -20.18 -3.74 -10.05
CA ASN A 72 -19.78 -2.67 -9.12
C ASN A 72 -18.27 -2.40 -9.09
N CYS A 73 -17.51 -2.93 -10.06
CA CYS A 73 -16.08 -2.61 -10.19
C CYS A 73 -15.89 -1.16 -10.70
N HIS A 74 -14.88 -0.46 -10.17
CA HIS A 74 -14.60 0.94 -10.52
C HIS A 74 -14.44 1.11 -12.04
N HIS A 75 -15.07 2.13 -12.62
CA HIS A 75 -15.17 2.33 -14.08
C HIS A 75 -13.83 2.25 -14.84
N SER A 76 -12.73 2.72 -14.24
CA SER A 76 -11.38 2.67 -14.82
C SER A 76 -10.67 1.31 -14.69
N SER A 77 -11.34 0.27 -14.18
CA SER A 77 -10.77 -1.06 -13.99
C SER A 77 -10.82 -1.84 -15.32
N ARG A 78 -9.73 -2.53 -15.68
CA ARG A 78 -9.66 -3.33 -16.92
C ARG A 78 -10.87 -4.27 -17.12
N CYS A 79 -11.34 -4.88 -16.03
CA CYS A 79 -12.51 -5.76 -15.99
C CYS A 79 -13.88 -5.09 -16.25
N ARG A 80 -13.93 -3.79 -16.53
CA ARG A 80 -15.13 -3.04 -16.93
C ARG A 80 -15.20 -2.72 -18.43
N PHE A 81 -14.07 -2.80 -19.15
CA PHE A 81 -13.98 -2.30 -20.54
C PHE A 81 -13.22 -3.22 -21.50
N ASP A 82 -12.42 -4.16 -20.99
CA ASP A 82 -11.74 -5.16 -21.82
C ASP A 82 -12.67 -6.37 -22.02
N SER A 83 -13.13 -6.56 -23.26
CA SER A 83 -13.99 -7.71 -23.64
C SER A 83 -13.29 -9.06 -23.45
N ASN A 84 -11.96 -9.07 -23.43
CA ASN A 84 -11.11 -10.24 -23.32
C ASN A 84 -10.44 -10.28 -21.93
N TYR A 85 -11.13 -9.78 -20.90
CA TYR A 85 -10.66 -9.80 -19.53
C TYR A 85 -10.69 -11.22 -18.94
N GLU A 86 -9.50 -11.83 -18.79
CA GLU A 86 -9.33 -13.07 -18.03
C GLU A 86 -8.96 -12.78 -16.56
N PRO A 87 -9.66 -13.38 -15.57
CA PRO A 87 -9.31 -13.27 -14.16
C PRO A 87 -7.91 -13.84 -13.85
N SER A 88 -6.97 -12.96 -13.51
CA SER A 88 -5.58 -13.34 -13.13
C SER A 88 -5.45 -14.14 -11.80
N ARG A 89 -6.57 -14.62 -11.25
CA ARG A 89 -6.73 -15.26 -9.94
C ARG A 89 -7.85 -16.31 -10.01
N THR A 90 -7.78 -17.36 -9.20
CA THR A 90 -8.81 -18.42 -9.18
C THR A 90 -10.20 -17.85 -8.87
N VAL A 91 -11.23 -18.12 -9.67
CA VAL A 91 -12.60 -17.66 -9.39
C VAL A 91 -13.18 -18.39 -8.17
N LEU A 92 -13.92 -17.67 -7.31
CA LEU A 92 -14.61 -18.20 -6.13
C LEU A 92 -15.95 -18.83 -6.51
N THR A 93 -15.91 -20.06 -6.99
CA THR A 93 -17.12 -20.86 -7.26
C THR A 93 -17.71 -21.51 -6.00
N ASN A 94 -16.91 -21.72 -4.94
CA ASN A 94 -17.38 -22.42 -3.75
C ASN A 94 -18.07 -21.47 -2.75
N LEU A 95 -19.36 -21.71 -2.49
CA LEU A 95 -20.19 -20.94 -1.54
C LEU A 95 -19.58 -20.86 -0.13
N LYS A 96 -18.87 -21.89 0.34
CA LYS A 96 -18.18 -21.85 1.64
C LYS A 96 -16.98 -20.90 1.59
N ALA A 97 -16.20 -20.92 0.51
CA ALA A 97 -15.04 -20.02 0.33
C ALA A 97 -15.50 -18.55 0.21
N ARG A 98 -16.62 -18.29 -0.49
CA ARG A 98 -17.28 -16.97 -0.53
C ARG A 98 -17.63 -16.49 0.88
N LYS A 99 -18.33 -17.31 1.67
CA LYS A 99 -18.71 -16.98 3.06
C LYS A 99 -17.50 -16.77 3.98
N MET A 100 -16.44 -17.58 3.86
CA MET A 100 -15.19 -17.37 4.61
C MET A 100 -14.56 -15.99 4.33
N LEU A 101 -14.49 -15.60 3.05
CA LEU A 101 -13.94 -14.31 2.65
C LEU A 101 -14.80 -13.14 3.13
N GLU A 102 -16.12 -13.24 2.96
CA GLU A 102 -17.07 -12.23 3.43
C GLU A 102 -16.95 -12.02 4.95
N ILE A 103 -16.90 -13.10 5.74
CA ILE A 103 -16.69 -13.03 7.19
C ILE A 103 -15.33 -12.40 7.53
N ALA A 104 -14.26 -12.73 6.82
CA ALA A 104 -12.93 -12.16 7.06
C ALA A 104 -12.84 -10.66 6.74
N ILE A 105 -13.60 -10.16 5.76
CA ILE A 105 -13.70 -8.73 5.46
C ILE A 105 -14.59 -8.04 6.49
N LYS A 106 -15.81 -8.53 6.72
CA LYS A 106 -16.80 -7.90 7.62
C LYS A 106 -16.40 -7.93 9.10
N SER A 107 -15.57 -8.90 9.50
CA SER A 107 -15.00 -8.94 10.86
C SER A 107 -13.83 -7.97 11.10
N SER A 108 -13.26 -7.39 10.04
CA SER A 108 -12.11 -6.48 10.13
C SER A 108 -12.46 -5.13 10.78
N THR A 109 -11.46 -4.46 11.36
CA THR A 109 -11.65 -3.14 11.99
C THR A 109 -12.10 -2.08 11.00
N ILE A 110 -11.59 -2.09 9.76
CA ILE A 110 -11.96 -1.14 8.70
C ILE A 110 -13.44 -1.26 8.34
N TYR A 111 -13.98 -2.48 8.27
CA TYR A 111 -15.40 -2.66 7.97
C TYR A 111 -16.31 -2.28 9.14
N LYS A 112 -15.88 -2.55 10.38
CA LYS A 112 -16.63 -2.21 11.60
C LYS A 112 -16.66 -0.71 11.87
N TYR A 113 -15.49 -0.06 11.80
CA TYR A 113 -15.28 1.34 12.16
C TYR A 113 -14.72 2.11 10.95
N PRO A 114 -15.48 2.24 9.84
CA PRO A 114 -14.97 2.87 8.62
C PRO A 114 -14.59 4.34 8.81
N GLN A 115 -15.25 5.04 9.74
CA GLN A 115 -15.01 6.47 10.05
C GLN A 115 -13.54 6.71 10.43
N ASP A 116 -12.94 5.83 11.21
CA ASP A 116 -11.53 5.89 11.64
C ASP A 116 -10.54 5.84 10.46
N TYR A 117 -11.00 5.40 9.28
CA TYR A 117 -10.17 5.17 8.10
C TYR A 117 -10.54 6.07 6.90
N ILE A 118 -11.61 6.87 6.95
CA ILE A 118 -11.97 7.78 5.84
C ILE A 118 -10.90 8.87 5.59
N LEU A 119 -10.14 9.23 6.64
CA LEU A 119 -9.03 10.18 6.58
C LEU A 119 -7.66 9.50 6.43
N ALA A 120 -7.59 8.17 6.32
CA ALA A 120 -6.34 7.41 6.27
C ALA A 120 -5.64 7.52 4.91
N LYS A 121 -4.98 8.66 4.68
CA LYS A 121 -4.16 8.94 3.49
C LYS A 121 -2.96 7.99 3.37
N ASP A 122 -2.31 8.02 2.21
CA ASP A 122 -1.10 7.21 1.97
C ASP A 122 0.03 7.61 2.94
N THR A 123 0.37 6.71 3.86
CA THR A 123 1.47 6.93 4.80
C THR A 123 2.85 6.88 4.13
N PHE A 124 2.96 6.54 2.83
CA PHE A 124 4.22 6.55 2.08
C PHE A 124 5.03 7.84 2.23
N TYR A 125 4.40 9.01 2.07
CA TYR A 125 5.12 10.29 2.19
C TYR A 125 5.62 10.54 3.63
N VAL A 126 4.82 10.20 4.65
CA VAL A 126 5.20 10.34 6.07
C VAL A 126 6.30 9.34 6.46
N GLU A 127 6.19 8.09 6.03
CA GLU A 127 7.22 7.06 6.23
C GLU A 127 8.52 7.42 5.51
N SER A 128 8.43 7.95 4.28
CA SER A 128 9.55 8.48 3.50
C SER A 128 10.24 9.66 4.20
N PHE A 129 9.47 10.63 4.70
CA PHE A 129 10.01 11.78 5.42
C PHE A 129 10.72 11.35 6.71
N ASN A 130 10.08 10.52 7.52
CA ASN A 130 10.68 9.99 8.75
C ASN A 130 11.97 9.21 8.47
N ASN A 131 12.03 8.44 7.38
CA ASN A 131 13.26 7.76 6.95
C ASN A 131 14.37 8.76 6.60
N VAL A 132 14.05 9.90 5.96
CA VAL A 132 15.04 10.96 5.69
C VAL A 132 15.46 11.70 6.96
N VAL A 133 14.55 12.00 7.89
CA VAL A 133 14.90 12.62 9.19
C VAL A 133 15.92 11.77 9.94
N ASN A 134 15.75 10.44 9.99
CA ASN A 134 16.71 9.53 10.64
C ASN A 134 18.12 9.55 10.01
N ILE A 135 18.32 10.05 8.77
CA ILE A 135 19.65 10.20 8.15
C ILE A 135 20.39 11.43 8.70
N PHE A 136 19.68 12.53 8.96
CA PHE A 136 20.28 13.77 9.48
C PHE A 136 20.28 13.82 11.01
N GLN A 137 19.36 13.10 11.64
CA GLN A 137 19.07 13.09 13.06
C GLN A 137 18.76 11.64 13.49
N ASP A 138 19.80 10.81 13.69
CA ASP A 138 19.62 9.48 14.26
C ASP A 138 19.06 9.63 15.69
N LYS A 139 17.89 9.00 15.93
CA LYS A 139 17.20 8.91 17.22
C LYS A 139 18.05 8.35 18.38
N ARG A 140 19.22 7.76 18.10
CA ARG A 140 20.18 7.27 19.09
C ARG A 140 21.12 8.35 19.61
N ILE A 141 21.19 9.51 18.96
CA ILE A 141 22.10 10.60 19.30
C ILE A 141 21.27 11.76 19.85
N CYS A 142 21.59 12.20 21.06
CA CYS A 142 21.03 13.43 21.61
C CYS A 142 21.74 14.63 20.93
N PHE A 143 20.95 15.55 20.38
CA PHE A 143 21.43 16.81 19.81
C PHE A 143 20.79 17.96 20.61
N GLY A 144 21.58 18.99 20.95
CA GLY A 144 21.03 20.25 21.48
C GLY A 144 20.18 20.98 20.45
N ASP A 145 19.29 21.84 20.92
CA ASP A 145 18.14 22.37 20.15
C ASP A 145 18.51 23.02 18.80
N ASP A 146 19.60 23.80 18.74
CA ASP A 146 20.05 24.40 17.47
C ASP A 146 20.51 23.35 16.45
N GLN A 147 21.22 22.31 16.90
CA GLN A 147 21.64 21.20 16.05
C GLN A 147 20.44 20.35 15.62
N TYR A 148 19.48 20.12 16.52
CA TYR A 148 18.22 19.45 16.23
C TYR A 148 17.45 20.19 15.13
N LYS A 149 17.24 21.51 15.31
CA LYS A 149 16.52 22.40 14.40
C LYS A 149 17.20 22.50 13.03
N LEU A 150 18.53 22.65 13.01
CA LEU A 150 19.34 22.64 11.78
C LEU A 150 19.20 21.32 11.02
N ARG A 151 19.31 20.17 11.71
CA ARG A 151 19.23 18.83 11.09
C ARG A 151 17.83 18.50 10.58
N SER A 152 16.79 18.87 11.33
CA SER A 152 15.39 18.80 10.88
C SER A 152 15.16 19.63 9.60
N ASN A 153 15.65 20.87 9.54
CA ASN A 153 15.53 21.71 8.35
C ASN A 153 16.29 21.14 7.14
N LEU A 154 17.50 20.60 7.34
CA LEU A 154 18.27 19.93 6.28
C LEU A 154 17.56 18.67 5.77
N ALA A 155 16.89 17.91 6.64
CA ALA A 155 16.07 16.77 6.26
C ALA A 155 14.87 17.18 5.39
N VAL A 156 14.16 18.26 5.75
CA VAL A 156 13.08 18.84 4.93
C VAL A 156 13.59 19.25 3.55
N CYS A 157 14.70 19.99 3.48
CA CYS A 157 15.32 20.38 2.21
C CYS A 157 15.71 19.17 1.34
N HIS A 158 16.35 18.16 1.92
CA HIS A 158 16.76 16.97 1.18
C HIS A 158 15.56 16.15 0.68
N TRP A 159 14.53 15.99 1.52
CA TRP A 159 13.32 15.24 1.18
C TRP A 159 12.52 15.92 0.08
N ASN A 160 12.24 17.23 0.20
CA ASN A 160 11.53 18.01 -0.82
C ASN A 160 12.19 17.91 -2.20
N GLU A 161 13.52 17.88 -2.27
CA GLU A 161 14.25 17.75 -3.54
C GLU A 161 14.27 16.32 -4.11
N ASN A 162 14.14 15.29 -3.27
CA ASN A 162 14.45 13.91 -3.64
C ASN A 162 13.29 12.89 -3.54
N VAL A 163 12.12 13.27 -3.00
CA VAL A 163 11.01 12.33 -2.70
C VAL A 163 10.34 11.76 -3.96
N ASP A 164 9.89 12.60 -4.89
CA ASP A 164 9.22 12.18 -6.15
C ASP A 164 10.20 12.02 -7.33
N ARG A 165 11.50 12.04 -7.04
CA ARG A 165 12.58 12.00 -8.02
C ARG A 165 12.58 10.69 -8.81
N GLY A 166 12.39 10.78 -10.13
CA GLY A 166 12.06 9.66 -11.01
C GLY A 166 13.08 8.50 -11.10
N PHE A 167 12.65 7.41 -11.73
CA PHE A 167 13.44 6.21 -11.98
C PHE A 167 13.95 6.15 -13.44
N THR A 168 15.09 5.48 -13.64
CA THR A 168 15.71 5.28 -14.96
C THR A 168 15.31 3.95 -15.59
N SER A 169 15.08 2.91 -14.78
CA SER A 169 14.65 1.59 -15.24
C SER A 169 13.92 0.80 -14.15
N VAL A 170 13.37 -0.35 -14.52
CA VAL A 170 12.75 -1.31 -13.59
C VAL A 170 13.40 -2.68 -13.81
N TRP A 171 14.27 -3.08 -12.89
CA TRP A 171 14.89 -4.41 -12.92
C TRP A 171 13.87 -5.45 -12.46
N LYS A 172 13.54 -6.43 -13.32
CA LYS A 172 12.66 -7.55 -13.00
C LYS A 172 13.49 -8.82 -12.82
N SER A 173 13.39 -9.44 -11.65
CA SER A 173 13.94 -10.79 -11.45
C SER A 173 13.12 -11.80 -12.24
N ARG A 174 13.79 -12.76 -12.91
CA ARG A 174 13.15 -13.92 -13.55
C ARG A 174 13.07 -15.15 -12.63
N ASN A 175 13.40 -15.02 -11.34
CA ASN A 175 13.33 -16.15 -10.39
C ASN A 175 11.86 -16.61 -10.18
N PRO A 176 11.48 -17.86 -10.54
CA PRO A 176 10.12 -18.37 -10.36
C PRO A 176 9.78 -18.58 -8.88
N ASN A 177 10.77 -18.90 -8.04
CA ASN A 177 10.60 -19.17 -6.60
C ASN A 177 10.42 -17.89 -5.78
N ALA A 178 10.56 -16.70 -6.39
CA ALA A 178 10.39 -15.40 -5.74
C ALA A 178 9.39 -14.51 -6.52
N PRO A 179 8.11 -14.91 -6.69
CA PRO A 179 7.16 -14.21 -7.56
C PRO A 179 6.90 -12.75 -7.15
N ALA A 180 7.06 -12.39 -5.87
CA ALA A 180 7.00 -11.00 -5.42
C ALA A 180 8.08 -10.10 -6.09
N SER A 181 9.24 -10.66 -6.43
CA SER A 181 10.35 -9.93 -7.09
C SER A 181 10.12 -9.70 -8.60
N GLN A 182 9.14 -10.39 -9.20
CA GLN A 182 8.75 -10.19 -10.60
C GLN A 182 7.99 -8.87 -10.82
N LYS A 183 7.42 -8.27 -9.75
CA LYS A 183 6.86 -6.90 -9.78
C LYS A 183 7.89 -5.85 -10.22
N GLY A 184 9.17 -6.13 -10.03
CA GLY A 184 10.29 -5.30 -10.45
C GLY A 184 10.70 -4.24 -9.42
N LYS A 185 12.02 -4.02 -9.31
CA LYS A 185 12.64 -3.00 -8.47
C LYS A 185 12.94 -1.76 -9.33
N LYS A 186 12.34 -0.62 -9.01
CA LYS A 186 12.67 0.68 -9.62
C LYS A 186 14.13 1.04 -9.30
N ILE A 187 14.91 1.37 -10.32
CA ILE A 187 16.25 1.95 -10.17
C ILE A 187 16.10 3.47 -10.29
N TYR A 188 16.29 4.18 -9.17
CA TYR A 188 16.07 5.61 -9.08
C TYR A 188 17.23 6.40 -9.68
N LYS A 189 16.95 7.61 -10.21
CA LYS A 189 18.00 8.58 -10.58
C LYS A 189 18.90 8.90 -9.37
N LYS A 190 20.14 9.35 -9.62
CA LYS A 190 21.07 9.79 -8.57
C LYS A 190 20.41 10.87 -7.69
N LEU A 191 20.68 10.84 -6.38
CA LEU A 191 20.27 11.90 -5.46
C LEU A 191 20.92 13.23 -5.85
N THR A 192 20.16 14.32 -5.73
CA THR A 192 20.66 15.69 -5.92
C THR A 192 20.70 16.43 -4.57
N TYR A 193 21.53 17.47 -4.52
CA TYR A 193 21.85 18.23 -3.31
C TYR A 193 21.84 19.75 -3.58
N ASN A 194 21.01 20.19 -4.51
CA ASN A 194 20.92 21.58 -4.96
C ASN A 194 20.55 22.51 -3.79
N TYR A 195 19.79 22.04 -2.81
CA TYR A 195 19.54 22.75 -1.55
C TYR A 195 20.82 23.22 -0.85
N ARG A 196 21.92 22.46 -0.90
CA ARG A 196 23.20 22.84 -0.27
C ARG A 196 23.84 24.03 -1.00
N ILE A 197 23.83 23.98 -2.33
CA ILE A 197 24.35 25.06 -3.20
C ILE A 197 23.50 26.32 -3.01
N ASN A 198 22.17 26.18 -2.97
CA ASN A 198 21.24 27.29 -2.77
C ASN A 198 21.37 27.93 -1.38
N ILE A 199 21.62 27.14 -0.32
CA ILE A 199 21.90 27.67 1.02
C ILE A 199 23.24 28.41 1.04
N TRP A 200 24.29 27.83 0.46
CA TRP A 200 25.61 28.47 0.38
C TRP A 200 25.58 29.78 -0.39
N ASN A 201 24.95 29.80 -1.57
CA ASN A 201 24.84 31.00 -2.39
C ASN A 201 24.07 32.11 -1.66
N ARG A 202 22.96 31.77 -0.98
CA ARG A 202 22.22 32.74 -0.15
C ARG A 202 23.03 33.28 1.03
N TYR A 203 23.85 32.43 1.64
CA TYR A 203 24.76 32.86 2.72
C TYR A 203 25.81 33.84 2.18
N ILE A 204 26.48 33.52 1.06
CA ILE A 204 27.44 34.44 0.42
C ILE A 204 26.77 35.75 -0.01
N SER A 205 25.58 35.71 -0.61
CA SER A 205 24.75 36.89 -0.94
C SER A 205 24.10 37.59 0.27
N SER A 206 24.60 37.36 1.49
CA SER A 206 24.31 38.20 2.66
C SER A 206 25.52 39.01 3.15
N PHE A 207 26.67 38.86 2.48
CA PHE A 207 27.90 39.64 2.72
C PHE A 207 28.21 40.65 1.60
N TYR A 208 27.37 40.70 0.56
CA TYR A 208 27.46 41.56 -0.63
C TYR A 208 26.09 42.13 -0.97
#